data_AF-A0A7W8S285-F1
#
_entry.id   AF-A0A7W8S285-F1
#
_cell.length_a   1.000
_cell.length_b   1.000
_cell.length_c   1.000
_cell.angle_alpha   90.00
_cell.angle_beta   90.00
_cell.angle_gamma   90.00
#
_symmetry.space_group_name_H-M   'P 1'
#
loop_
_entity.id
_entity.type
_entity.pdbx_description
1 polymer ?
#
loop_
_entity_poly.entity_id
_entity_poly.type
_entity_poly.pdbx_seq_one_letter_code
_entity_poly.pdbx_strand_id
1 'polypeptide(L)' 'MPLKTQADYLSTFASLPDEARVDVHVVAALYGIATPTVWQRVRDGSIEKPQKIGASSRWVVGRLRRALSAEAVEG' A
#
# COMPACT_ATOMS: atom_id res chain seq x y z
N MET A 1 7.36 14.46 -10.46
CA MET A 1 8.38 13.40 -10.50
C MET A 1 7.89 12.24 -9.65
N PRO A 2 7.68 11.03 -10.17
CA PRO A 2 7.46 9.88 -9.30
C PRO A 2 8.75 9.57 -8.54
N LEU A 3 8.63 9.17 -7.28
CA LEU A 3 9.76 8.82 -6.41
C LEU A 3 10.57 7.72 -7.12
N LYS A 4 11.88 7.95 -7.28
CA LYS A 4 12.74 7.21 -8.23
C LYS A 4 13.05 5.77 -7.81
N THR A 5 12.76 5.41 -6.56
CA THR A 5 13.26 4.16 -5.97
C THR A 5 12.29 3.64 -4.91
N GLN A 6 12.17 2.31 -4.81
CA GLN A 6 11.34 1.64 -3.80
C GLN A 6 11.62 2.12 -2.36
N ALA A 7 12.90 2.33 -2.03
CA ALA A 7 13.32 2.81 -0.71
C ALA A 7 12.75 4.20 -0.34
N ASP A 8 12.52 5.06 -1.32
CA ASP A 8 11.99 6.41 -1.10
C ASP A 8 10.49 6.37 -0.75
N TYR A 9 9.73 5.52 -1.45
CA TYR A 9 8.34 5.22 -1.12
C TYR A 9 8.19 4.64 0.29
N LEU A 10 9.09 3.74 0.68
CA LEU A 10 9.10 3.14 2.03
C LEU A 10 9.44 4.17 3.10
N SER A 11 10.41 5.06 2.84
CA SER A 11 10.80 6.12 3.77
C SER A 11 9.67 7.13 3.97
N THR A 12 8.99 7.50 2.88
CA THR A 12 7.78 8.33 2.93
C THR A 12 6.68 7.64 3.73
N PHE A 13 6.41 6.36 3.46
CA PHE A 13 5.39 5.59 4.20
C PHE A 13 5.71 5.51 5.70
N ALA A 14 6.98 5.31 6.06
CA ALA A 14 7.42 5.25 7.44
C ALA A 14 7.18 6.57 8.20
N SER A 15 7.36 7.70 7.52
CA SER A 15 7.19 9.06 8.08
C SER A 15 5.72 9.52 8.15
N LEU A 16 4.82 8.87 7.42
CA LEU A 16 3.41 9.28 7.35
C LEU A 16 2.59 8.80 8.56
N PRO A 17 1.66 9.64 9.07
CA PRO A 17 0.71 9.22 10.10
C PRO A 17 -0.26 8.14 9.57
N ASP A 18 -0.91 7.41 10.47
CA ASP A 18 -1.82 6.32 10.11
C ASP A 18 -3.06 6.79 9.30
N GLU A 19 -3.48 8.03 9.50
CA GLU A 19 -4.56 8.67 8.75
C GLU A 19 -4.15 9.07 7.31
N ALA A 20 -2.87 9.02 6.99
CA ALA A 20 -2.38 9.38 5.68
C ALA A 20 -2.86 8.39 4.61
N ARG A 21 -2.95 8.89 3.38
CA ARG A 21 -3.42 8.13 2.22
C ARG A 21 -2.34 8.04 1.15
N VAL A 22 -1.97 6.81 0.81
CA VAL A 22 -0.92 6.50 -0.17
C VAL A 22 -1.51 5.91 -1.45
N ASP A 23 -0.72 5.97 -2.52
CA ASP A 23 -1.08 5.42 -3.82
C ASP A 23 -0.54 4.01 -4.03
N VAL A 24 -0.90 3.41 -5.18
CA VAL A 24 -0.54 2.03 -5.52
C VAL A 24 0.97 1.80 -5.61
N HIS A 25 1.79 2.81 -5.93
CA HIS A 25 3.25 2.64 -5.98
C HIS A 25 3.85 2.41 -4.60
N VAL A 26 3.31 3.05 -3.56
CA VAL A 26 3.72 2.77 -2.17
C VAL A 26 3.34 1.35 -1.78
N VAL A 27 2.13 0.90 -2.14
CA VAL A 27 1.71 -0.48 -1.88
C VAL A 27 2.59 -1.48 -2.63
N ALA A 28 2.88 -1.24 -3.90
CA ALA A 28 3.81 -2.03 -4.69
C ALA A 28 5.20 -2.11 -4.03
N ALA A 29 5.70 -0.97 -3.53
CA ALA A 29 6.95 -0.89 -2.81
C ALA A 29 6.94 -1.66 -1.48
N LEU A 30 5.85 -1.62 -0.72
CA LEU A 30 5.68 -2.34 0.55
C LEU A 30 5.70 -3.86 0.36
N TYR A 31 5.01 -4.35 -0.67
CA TYR A 31 4.91 -5.78 -0.96
C TYR A 31 6.05 -6.30 -1.86
N GLY A 32 6.90 -5.43 -2.41
CA GLY A 32 7.95 -5.83 -3.34
C GLY A 32 7.43 -6.38 -4.67
N ILE A 33 6.22 -6.00 -5.08
CA ILE A 33 5.55 -6.50 -6.28
C ILE A 33 5.25 -5.36 -7.26
N ALA A 34 5.09 -5.69 -8.54
CA ALA A 34 4.69 -4.70 -9.53
C ALA A 34 3.25 -4.20 -9.28
N THR A 35 2.97 -2.92 -9.60
CA THR A 35 1.63 -2.32 -9.49
C THR A 35 0.49 -3.14 -10.13
N PRO A 36 0.62 -3.78 -11.31
CA PRO A 36 -0.45 -4.65 -11.83
C PRO A 36 -0.72 -5.88 -10.95
N THR A 37 0.29 -6.39 -10.25
CA THR A 37 0.15 -7.51 -9.31
C THR A 37 -0.58 -7.07 -8.06
N VAL A 38 -0.36 -5.83 -7.60
CA VAL A 38 -1.14 -5.25 -6.50
C VAL A 38 -2.64 -5.30 -6.83
N TRP A 39 -3.04 -4.83 -8.01
CA TRP A 39 -4.45 -4.85 -8.43
C TRP A 39 -5.04 -6.26 -8.51
N GLN A 40 -4.25 -7.24 -8.96
CA GLN A 40 -4.68 -8.64 -8.95
C GLN A 40 -4.92 -9.14 -7.53
N ARG A 41 -3.99 -8.92 -6.60
CA ARG A 41 -4.13 -9.34 -5.20
C ARG A 41 -5.24 -8.60 -4.45
N VAL A 42 -5.49 -7.34 -4.80
CA VAL A 42 -6.65 -6.57 -4.29
C VAL A 42 -7.96 -7.21 -4.75
N ARG A 43 -8.00 -7.71 -5.99
CA ARG A 43 -9.18 -8.40 -6.53
C ARG A 43 -9.36 -9.78 -5.90
N ASP A 44 -8.26 -10.48 -5.65
CA ASP A 44 -8.22 -11.79 -4.97
C ASP A 44 -8.59 -11.70 -3.48
N GLY A 45 -8.35 -10.54 -2.86
CA GLY A 45 -8.64 -10.28 -1.44
C GLY A 45 -7.42 -10.42 -0.53
N SER A 46 -6.26 -10.80 -1.08
CA SER A 46 -4.98 -10.87 -0.36
C SER A 46 -4.42 -9.50 0.03
N ILE A 47 -4.75 -8.43 -0.71
CA ILE A 47 -4.41 -7.05 -0.33
C ILE A 47 -5.69 -6.28 -0.01
N GLU A 48 -5.62 -5.40 0.99
CA GLU A 48 -6.77 -4.59 1.38
C GLU A 48 -7.34 -3.78 0.19
N LYS A 49 -8.66 -3.63 0.19
CA LYS A 49 -9.34 -2.86 -0.85
C LYS A 49 -9.03 -1.36 -0.69
N PRO A 50 -8.67 -0.66 -1.78
CA PRO A 50 -8.45 0.78 -1.70
C PRO A 50 -9.74 1.51 -1.31
N GLN A 51 -9.56 2.60 -0.59
CA GLN A 51 -10.62 3.58 -0.37
C GLN A 51 -10.78 4.44 -1.63
N LYS A 52 -12.01 4.51 -2.13
CA LYS A 52 -12.35 5.34 -3.29
C LYS A 52 -12.48 6.80 -2.85
N ILE A 53 -11.55 7.65 -3.27
CA ILE A 53 -11.56 9.10 -3.09
C ILE A 53 -11.84 9.72 -4.46
N GLY A 54 -13.12 9.93 -4.78
CA GLY A 54 -13.56 10.42 -6.08
C GLY A 54 -13.21 9.45 -7.23
N ALA A 55 -12.37 9.91 -8.16
CA ALA A 55 -11.85 9.09 -9.26
C ALA A 55 -10.56 8.32 -8.92
N SER A 56 -9.98 8.53 -7.73
CA SER A 56 -8.72 7.92 -7.32
C SER A 56 -8.93 6.86 -6.25
N SER A 57 -8.16 5.79 -6.34
CA SER A 57 -8.08 4.74 -5.31
C SER A 57 -6.87 5.03 -4.42
N ARG A 58 -7.09 5.15 -3.11
CA ARG A 58 -6.02 5.36 -2.14
C ARG A 58 -6.12 4.40 -0.96
N TRP A 59 -4.97 4.03 -0.42
CA TRP A 59 -4.87 3.17 0.75
C TRP A 59 -4.55 3.98 1.99
N VAL A 60 -5.19 3.64 3.11
CA VAL A 60 -4.93 4.31 4.40
C VAL A 60 -3.74 3.61 5.05
N VAL A 61 -2.74 4.38 5.47
CA VAL A 61 -1.49 3.87 6.05
C VAL A 61 -1.78 2.97 7.27
N GLY A 62 -2.68 3.38 8.15
CA GLY A 62 -3.08 2.61 9.33
C GLY A 62 -3.68 1.25 8.99
N ARG A 63 -4.47 1.17 7.89
CA ARG A 63 -5.02 -0.11 7.44
C ARG A 63 -3.95 -0.99 6.81
N LEU A 64 -3.03 -0.42 6.03
CA LEU A 64 -1.91 -1.15 5.44
C LEU A 64 -1.01 -1.74 6.51
N ARG A 65 -0.69 -0.96 7.55
CA ARG A 65 0.11 -1.43 8.69
C ARG A 65 -0.59 -2.58 9.43
N ARG A 66 -1.90 -2.49 9.65
CA ARG A 66 -2.68 -3.58 10.28
C ARG A 66 -2.75 -4.82 9.40
N ALA A 67 -2.93 -4.67 8.09
CA ALA A 67 -2.92 -5.78 7.14
C ALA A 67 -1.55 -6.47 7.12
N LEU A 68 -0.46 -5.70 6.97
CA LEU A 68 0.90 -6.23 7.01
C LEU A 68 1.23 -6.92 8.34
N SER A 69 0.78 -6.36 9.46
CA SER A 69 0.96 -6.97 10.77
C SER A 69 0.09 -8.21 10.98
N ALA A 70 -1.07 -8.32 10.30
CA ALA A 70 -1.91 -9.52 10.35
C ALA A 70 -1.29 -10.65 9.52
N GLU A 71 -0.84 -10.35 8.29
CA GLU A 71 -0.13 -11.29 7.44
C GLU A 71 1.16 -11.82 8.10
N ALA A 72 1.86 -10.99 8.88
CA ALA A 72 3.07 -11.39 9.61
C ALA A 72 2.80 -12.30 10.82
N VAL A 73 1.55 -12.39 11.30
CA VAL A 73 1.16 -13.24 12.45
C VAL A 73 0.64 -14.60 11.99
N GLU A 74 0.30 -14.76 10.70
CA GLU A 74 -0.12 -16.04 10.09
C GLU A 74 1.04 -16.79 9.41
N GLY A 75 2.23 -16.74 10.00
CA GLY A 75 3.45 -17.44 9.53
C GLY A 75 4.10 -18.28 10.62
#